data_AF-A0A317JBP9-F1
#
_entry.id   AF-A0A317JBP9-F1
#
_cell.length_a   1.000
_cell.length_b   1.000
_cell.length_c   1.000
_cell.angle_alpha   90.00
_cell.angle_beta   90.00
_cell.angle_gamma   90.00
#
_symmetry.space_group_name_H-M   'P 1'
#
loop_
_entity.id
_entity.type
_entity.pdbx_description
1 polymer ?
#
loop_
_entity_poly.entity_id
_entity_poly.type
_entity_poly.pdbx_seq_one_letter_code
_entity_poly.pdbx_strand_id
1 'polypeptide(L)'
;MPAGGHFICAYPAVSGYLSNCEWNTIAQRTEIADGAQLTSLSLILRKGTIVQIVADDPSGLVKPPPGFVGKVSGHYFFPSVKNVEGYFSSARFTGDTGGQHTYSVTIPKNVTVELFFDSDVSVADSAGSRVATRVPSGVAVKGGSDTVTVNVSLK
;
A
#
# COMPACT_ATOMS: atom_id res chain seq x y z
N MET A 1 -25.95 -12.43 5.57
CA MET A 1 -25.24 -12.88 4.34
C MET A 1 -25.95 -14.14 3.87
N PRO A 2 -26.02 -14.43 2.55
CA PRO A 2 -26.63 -15.67 2.07
C PRO A 2 -25.92 -16.91 2.62
N ALA A 3 -26.66 -18.01 2.73
CA ALA A 3 -26.09 -19.28 3.13
C ALA A 3 -25.04 -19.77 2.10
N GLY A 4 -23.97 -20.39 2.58
CA GLY A 4 -22.92 -20.99 1.77
C GLY A 4 -21.50 -20.63 2.22
N GLY A 5 -20.52 -21.06 1.42
CA GLY A 5 -19.12 -20.83 1.70
C GLY A 5 -18.65 -19.46 1.25
N HIS A 6 -18.05 -18.70 2.17
CA HIS A 6 -17.51 -17.36 1.92
C HIS A 6 -16.02 -17.33 2.19
N PHE A 7 -15.26 -16.61 1.37
CA PHE A 7 -13.87 -16.26 1.67
C PHE A 7 -13.86 -14.93 2.41
N ILE A 8 -13.36 -14.94 3.64
CA ILE A 8 -13.32 -13.74 4.47
C ILE A 8 -11.88 -13.29 4.62
N CYS A 9 -11.66 -12.00 4.38
CA CYS A 9 -10.39 -11.34 4.57
C CYS A 9 -10.59 -10.03 5.33
N ALA A 10 -9.53 -9.55 5.98
CA ALA A 10 -9.53 -8.35 6.79
C ALA A 10 -8.40 -7.41 6.34
N TYR A 11 -8.75 -6.13 6.28
CA TYR A 11 -7.78 -5.06 6.19
C TYR A 11 -7.42 -4.59 7.61
N PRO A 12 -6.13 -4.43 7.91
CA PRO A 12 -5.74 -3.91 9.21
C PRO A 12 -6.13 -2.43 9.34
N ALA A 13 -6.52 -2.04 10.56
CA ALA A 13 -6.80 -0.64 10.90
C ALA A 13 -5.53 0.21 11.04
N VAL A 14 -4.37 -0.43 11.25
CA VAL A 14 -3.07 0.22 11.42
C VAL A 14 -2.02 -0.44 10.52
N SER A 15 -1.04 0.33 10.05
CA SER A 15 0.10 -0.19 9.29
C SER A 15 0.93 -1.18 10.12
N GLY A 16 1.66 -2.07 9.45
CA GLY A 16 2.53 -3.07 10.08
C GLY A 16 1.92 -4.46 10.20
N TYR A 17 0.63 -4.61 9.87
CA TYR A 17 0.00 -5.91 9.69
C TYR A 17 -0.33 -6.12 8.20
N LEU A 18 -0.25 -7.37 7.75
CA LEU A 18 -0.58 -7.75 6.39
C LEU A 18 -2.08 -7.91 6.24
N SER A 19 -2.65 -7.28 5.21
CA SER A 19 -3.97 -7.65 4.73
C SER A 19 -3.89 -9.06 4.11
N ASN A 20 -4.69 -10.00 4.61
CA ASN A 20 -4.84 -11.30 3.96
C ASN A 20 -5.69 -11.22 2.69
N CYS A 21 -6.25 -10.05 2.34
CA CYS A 21 -6.89 -9.81 1.05
C CYS A 21 -5.87 -9.56 -0.07
N GLU A 22 -4.68 -9.05 0.28
CA GLU A 22 -3.68 -8.59 -0.70
C GLU A 22 -2.49 -9.55 -0.79
N TRP A 23 -2.04 -10.10 0.34
CA TRP A 23 -0.75 -10.81 0.43
C TRP A 23 -0.85 -12.30 0.69
N ASN A 24 -2.05 -12.83 0.94
CA ASN A 24 -2.21 -14.23 1.35
C ASN A 24 -3.11 -14.99 0.38
N THR A 25 -2.66 -16.15 -0.07
CA THR A 25 -3.45 -17.09 -0.88
C THR A 25 -4.43 -17.90 -0.04
N ILE A 26 -4.24 -17.96 1.29
CA ILE A 26 -5.10 -18.72 2.19
C ILE A 26 -6.12 -17.77 2.82
N ALA A 27 -7.12 -17.40 2.03
CA ALA A 27 -8.32 -16.77 2.58
C ALA A 27 -9.08 -17.78 3.44
N GLN A 28 -9.53 -17.38 4.63
CA GLN A 28 -10.28 -18.26 5.51
C GLN A 28 -11.66 -18.50 4.87
N ARG A 29 -11.93 -19.76 4.49
CA ARG A 29 -13.24 -20.18 4.02
C ARG A 29 -14.13 -20.48 5.22
N THR A 30 -15.24 -19.76 5.32
CA THR A 30 -16.22 -19.88 6.41
C THR A 30 -17.56 -20.27 5.80
N GLU A 31 -18.15 -21.36 6.29
CA GLU A 31 -19.52 -21.74 5.94
C GLU A 31 -20.50 -20.94 6.80
N ILE A 32 -21.44 -20.25 6.16
CA ILE A 32 -22.50 -19.50 6.81
C ILE A 32 -23.81 -20.25 6.57
N ALA A 33 -24.48 -20.68 7.66
CA ALA A 33 -25.81 -21.27 7.55
C ALA A 33 -26.89 -20.18 7.36
N ASP A 34 -28.05 -20.57 6.84
CA ASP A 34 -29.16 -19.63 6.66
C ASP A 34 -29.61 -19.05 8.01
N GLY A 35 -29.87 -17.73 8.04
CA GLY A 35 -30.20 -17.00 9.26
C GLY A 35 -29.09 -16.91 10.32
N ALA A 36 -27.89 -17.45 10.09
CA ALA A 36 -26.80 -17.43 11.07
C ALA A 36 -26.19 -16.04 11.22
N GLN A 37 -25.90 -15.64 12.47
CA GLN A 37 -25.07 -14.49 12.79
C GLN A 37 -23.65 -14.93 13.09
N LEU A 38 -22.67 -14.38 12.38
CA LEU A 38 -21.25 -14.55 12.68
C LEU A 38 -20.86 -13.61 13.83
N THR A 39 -20.93 -14.08 15.07
CA THR A 39 -20.64 -13.27 16.25
C THR A 39 -19.20 -13.40 16.78
N SER A 40 -18.45 -14.42 16.33
CA SER A 40 -17.13 -14.77 16.89
C SER A 40 -16.03 -15.00 15.83
N LEU A 41 -16.15 -14.40 14.66
CA LEU A 41 -15.09 -14.51 13.65
C LEU A 41 -13.85 -13.70 14.10
N SER A 42 -12.76 -14.41 14.36
CA SER A 42 -11.45 -13.82 14.61
C SER A 42 -10.52 -14.13 13.44
N LEU A 43 -9.93 -13.09 12.87
CA LEU A 43 -8.94 -13.20 11.80
C LEU A 43 -7.59 -12.75 12.35
N ILE A 44 -6.60 -13.65 12.31
CA ILE A 44 -5.24 -13.37 12.77
C ILE A 44 -4.45 -12.77 11.61
N LEU A 45 -4.08 -11.49 11.74
CA LEU A 45 -3.22 -10.82 10.78
C LEU A 45 -1.75 -10.95 11.20
N ARG A 46 -0.88 -11.25 10.23
CA ARG A 46 0.56 -11.38 10.46
C ARG A 46 1.22 -10.01 10.41
N LYS A 47 2.24 -9.79 11.24
CA LYS A 47 3.09 -8.60 11.11
C LYS A 47 3.92 -8.66 9.83
N GLY A 48 4.05 -7.52 9.16
CA GLY A 48 4.88 -7.34 7.98
C GLY A 48 5.96 -6.29 8.20
N THR A 49 6.62 -5.93 7.11
CA THR A 49 7.52 -4.77 7.01
C THR A 49 6.73 -3.58 6.49
N ILE A 50 6.78 -2.45 7.17
CA ILE A 50 6.22 -1.18 6.68
C ILE A 50 7.21 -0.59 5.69
N VAL A 51 6.79 -0.43 4.44
CA VAL A 51 7.49 0.41 3.47
C VAL A 51 6.91 1.80 3.57
N GLN A 52 7.69 2.72 4.11
CA GLN A 52 7.35 4.13 4.23
C GLN A 52 7.95 4.89 3.06
N ILE A 53 7.11 5.47 2.20
CA ILE A 53 7.53 6.24 1.03
C ILE A 53 7.34 7.72 1.39
N VAL A 54 8.44 8.44 1.47
CA VAL A 54 8.46 9.88 1.75
C VAL A 54 8.71 10.60 0.43
N ALA A 55 7.71 11.32 -0.04
CA ALA A 55 7.77 12.09 -1.27
C ALA A 55 7.99 13.57 -0.94
N ASP A 56 9.15 14.09 -1.32
CA ASP A 56 9.51 15.50 -1.21
C ASP A 56 8.85 16.29 -2.36
N ASP A 57 7.97 17.22 -2.01
CA ASP A 57 7.21 18.09 -2.90
C ASP A 57 7.25 19.55 -2.42
N PRO A 58 8.42 20.20 -2.45
CA PRO A 58 8.57 21.59 -1.98
C PRO A 58 7.76 22.58 -2.83
N SER A 59 7.33 22.18 -4.03
CA SER A 59 6.55 23.02 -4.94
C SER A 59 5.03 22.80 -4.80
N GLY A 60 4.60 21.85 -3.97
CA GLY A 60 3.19 21.52 -3.77
C GLY A 60 2.47 21.09 -5.05
N LEU A 61 3.16 20.34 -5.91
CA LEU A 61 2.65 19.83 -7.18
C LEU A 61 1.47 18.89 -6.98
N VAL A 62 1.56 18.00 -5.99
CA VAL A 62 0.53 16.98 -5.72
C VAL A 62 -0.33 17.39 -4.54
N LYS A 63 -1.60 17.03 -4.61
CA LYS A 63 -2.48 17.08 -3.43
C LYS A 63 -2.84 15.66 -3.06
N PRO A 64 -2.44 15.17 -1.88
CA PRO A 64 -2.87 13.86 -1.42
C PRO A 64 -4.41 13.82 -1.43
N PRO A 65 -5.02 12.72 -1.86
CA PRO A 65 -6.47 12.65 -1.96
C PRO A 65 -7.11 12.96 -0.60
N PRO A 66 -7.99 13.97 -0.49
CA PRO A 66 -8.76 14.20 0.72
C PRO A 66 -9.73 13.04 0.83
N GLY A 67 -9.44 12.08 1.72
CA GLY A 67 -10.24 10.88 2.00
C GLY A 67 -11.35 10.58 0.99
N PHE A 68 -11.01 9.89 -0.11
CA PHE A 68 -11.92 9.26 -1.09
C PHE A 68 -13.11 10.06 -1.68
N VAL A 69 -13.30 11.35 -1.41
CA VAL A 69 -14.49 12.08 -1.91
C VAL A 69 -14.11 13.39 -2.60
N GLY A 70 -14.11 13.36 -3.94
CA GLY A 70 -14.02 14.56 -4.80
C GLY A 70 -12.91 14.50 -5.85
N LYS A 71 -12.99 15.40 -6.83
CA LYS A 71 -11.94 15.61 -7.84
C LYS A 71 -10.74 16.28 -7.17
N VAL A 72 -9.60 15.60 -7.14
CA VAL A 72 -8.35 16.17 -6.63
C VAL A 72 -7.98 17.37 -7.53
N SER A 73 -7.78 18.54 -6.93
CA SER A 73 -7.28 19.72 -7.64
C SER A 73 -5.75 19.71 -7.60
N GLY A 74 -5.10 19.20 -8.64
CA GLY A 74 -3.64 19.12 -8.71
C GLY A 74 -3.16 17.89 -9.48
N HIS A 75 -1.86 17.66 -9.44
CA HIS A 75 -1.25 16.44 -9.97
C HIS A 75 -1.50 15.26 -9.04
N TYR A 76 -1.37 14.06 -9.60
CA TYR A 76 -1.61 12.82 -8.87
C TYR A 76 -0.33 12.04 -8.63
N PHE A 77 -0.25 11.41 -7.47
CA PHE A 77 0.87 10.56 -7.08
C PHE A 77 0.34 9.43 -6.20
N PHE A 78 0.28 8.23 -6.79
CA PHE A 78 -0.20 7.01 -6.15
C PHE A 78 0.93 5.97 -6.11
N PRO A 79 1.75 6.00 -5.05
CA PRO A 79 2.77 4.99 -4.86
C PRO A 79 2.14 3.64 -4.50
N SER A 80 2.72 2.56 -5.02
CA SER A 80 2.29 1.19 -4.80
C SER A 80 3.49 0.24 -4.82
N VAL A 81 3.28 -1.00 -4.42
CA VAL A 81 4.27 -2.08 -4.49
C VAL A 81 3.74 -3.25 -5.28
N LYS A 82 4.64 -3.94 -5.97
CA LYS A 82 4.34 -5.18 -6.71
C LYS A 82 5.43 -6.22 -6.48
N ASN A 83 5.07 -7.49 -6.30
CA ASN A 83 6.06 -8.57 -6.29
C ASN A 83 6.14 -9.31 -7.64
N VAL A 84 7.11 -10.23 -7.76
CA VAL A 84 7.34 -11.01 -8.99
C VAL A 84 6.18 -11.94 -9.36
N GLU A 85 5.36 -12.33 -8.39
CA GLU A 85 4.16 -13.17 -8.61
C GLU A 85 2.95 -12.33 -9.05
N GLY A 86 3.09 -11.00 -9.11
CA GLY A 86 2.04 -10.09 -9.53
C GLY A 86 1.15 -9.57 -8.41
N TYR A 87 1.40 -9.93 -7.15
CA TYR A 87 0.69 -9.32 -6.02
C TYR A 87 0.99 -7.84 -5.97
N PHE A 88 -0.07 -7.04 -5.83
CA PHE A 88 -0.04 -5.59 -5.86
C PHE A 88 -0.73 -5.05 -4.62
N SER A 89 -0.15 -4.01 -4.01
CA SER A 89 -0.76 -3.30 -2.89
C SER A 89 -0.44 -1.81 -3.00
N SER A 90 -1.46 -0.97 -2.86
CA SER A 90 -1.31 0.48 -2.93
C SER A 90 -0.90 1.06 -1.58
N ALA A 91 0.05 1.98 -1.60
CA ALA A 91 0.43 2.69 -0.39
C ALA A 91 -0.63 3.72 -0.03
N ARG A 92 -0.95 3.77 1.27
CA ARG A 92 -1.93 4.69 1.84
C ARG A 92 -1.23 5.93 2.31
N PHE A 93 -1.80 7.09 2.02
CA PHE A 93 -1.36 8.35 2.60
C PHE A 93 -1.48 8.32 4.12
N THR A 94 -0.41 8.73 4.83
CA THR A 94 -0.34 8.70 6.30
C THR A 94 -0.06 10.05 6.94
N GLY A 95 0.35 11.07 6.17
CA GLY A 95 0.50 12.42 6.68
C GLY A 95 1.42 13.31 5.86
N ASP A 96 1.40 14.60 6.20
CA ASP A 96 2.19 15.66 5.57
C ASP A 96 3.07 16.37 6.60
N THR A 97 4.27 16.76 6.20
CA THR A 97 5.14 17.64 7.00
C THR A 97 6.00 18.49 6.09
N GLY A 98 5.79 19.81 6.11
CA GLY A 98 6.72 20.78 5.49
C GLY A 98 7.00 20.57 3.99
N GLY A 99 5.99 20.18 3.20
CA GLY A 99 6.17 19.86 1.77
C GLY A 99 6.56 18.41 1.50
N GLN A 100 6.58 17.55 2.53
CA GLN A 100 6.76 16.11 2.36
C GLN A 100 5.45 15.37 2.57
N HIS A 101 5.14 14.45 1.66
CA HIS A 101 3.99 13.56 1.71
C HIS A 101 4.44 12.15 2.08
N THR A 102 3.91 11.59 3.16
CA THR A 102 4.24 10.24 3.62
C THR A 102 3.15 9.27 3.22
N TYR A 103 3.56 8.16 2.60
CA TYR A 103 2.72 7.02 2.27
C TYR A 103 3.27 5.76 2.93
N SER A 104 2.40 4.81 3.27
CA SER A 104 2.81 3.53 3.82
C SER A 104 2.09 2.35 3.18
N VAL A 105 2.83 1.27 2.97
CA VAL A 105 2.29 -0.04 2.60
C VAL A 105 3.00 -1.12 3.41
N THR A 106 2.29 -2.18 3.80
CA THR A 106 2.90 -3.27 4.54
C THR A 106 3.12 -4.46 3.61
N ILE A 107 4.34 -4.99 3.58
CA ILE A 107 4.75 -6.14 2.75
C ILE A 107 5.21 -7.31 3.61
N PRO A 108 5.17 -8.56 3.11
CA PRO A 108 5.68 -9.70 3.87
C PRO A 108 7.19 -9.58 4.16
N LYS A 109 7.61 -10.00 5.36
CA LYS A 109 9.01 -9.87 5.81
C LYS A 109 10.03 -10.63 4.96
N ASN A 110 9.59 -11.61 4.17
CA ASN A 110 10.43 -12.47 3.35
C ASN A 110 10.27 -12.22 1.84
N VAL A 111 9.59 -11.14 1.45
CA VAL A 111 9.33 -10.82 0.05
C VAL A 111 10.11 -9.58 -0.37
N THR A 112 10.63 -9.60 -1.59
CA THR A 112 11.10 -8.39 -2.28
C THR A 112 9.98 -7.88 -3.17
N VAL A 113 9.73 -6.58 -3.11
CA VAL A 113 8.77 -5.88 -3.96
C VAL A 113 9.47 -4.83 -4.79
N GLU A 114 8.91 -4.47 -5.93
CA GLU A 114 9.28 -3.30 -6.70
C GLU A 114 8.28 -2.18 -6.42
N LEU A 115 8.77 -0.95 -6.33
CA LEU A 115 7.90 0.21 -6.28
C LEU A 115 7.26 0.44 -7.66
N PHE A 116 6.02 0.91 -7.63
CA PHE A 116 5.28 1.33 -8.79
C PHE A 116 4.65 2.69 -8.49
N PHE A 117 4.90 3.66 -9.35
CA PHE A 117 4.38 5.03 -9.17
C PHE A 117 3.39 5.32 -10.29
N ASP A 118 2.10 5.38 -9.97
CA ASP A 118 1.12 5.96 -10.87
C ASP A 118 1.04 7.46 -10.62
N SER A 119 1.70 8.23 -11.51
CA SER A 119 1.82 9.68 -11.38
C SER A 119 1.90 10.36 -12.74
N ASP A 120 1.47 11.62 -12.80
CA ASP A 120 1.68 12.54 -13.90
C ASP A 120 2.80 13.56 -13.66
N VAL A 121 3.41 13.58 -12.47
CA VAL A 121 4.64 14.34 -12.18
C VAL A 121 5.87 13.46 -12.34
N SER A 122 7.05 14.08 -12.49
CA SER A 122 8.29 13.34 -12.54
C SER A 122 8.69 12.90 -11.13
N VAL A 123 9.11 11.65 -11.01
CA VAL A 123 9.61 11.10 -9.75
C VAL A 123 11.11 10.88 -9.89
N ALA A 124 11.87 11.26 -8.88
CA ALA A 124 13.29 10.93 -8.78
C ALA A 124 13.62 10.27 -7.44
N ASP A 125 14.62 9.41 -7.44
CA ASP A 125 15.12 8.75 -6.23
C ASP A 125 15.99 9.70 -5.38
N SER A 126 16.52 9.20 -4.27
CA SER A 126 17.40 9.96 -3.38
C SER A 126 18.73 10.38 -4.01
N ALA A 127 19.15 9.74 -5.11
CA ALA A 127 20.31 10.15 -5.90
C ALA A 127 19.96 11.22 -6.96
N GLY A 128 18.68 11.59 -7.07
CA GLY A 128 18.17 12.52 -8.08
C GLY A 128 17.95 11.89 -9.45
N SER A 129 18.09 10.57 -9.57
CA SER A 129 17.89 9.83 -10.82
C SER A 129 16.40 9.67 -11.09
N ARG A 130 16.01 9.79 -12.37
CA ARG A 130 14.61 9.64 -12.76
C ARG A 130 14.13 8.22 -12.49
N VAL A 131 13.00 8.11 -11.82
CA VAL A 131 12.29 6.86 -11.55
C VAL A 131 11.15 6.74 -12.56
N ALA A 132 10.99 5.56 -13.15
CA ALA A 132 9.92 5.33 -14.12
C ALA A 132 8.54 5.39 -13.44
N THR A 133 7.60 6.07 -14.09
CA THR A 133 6.19 6.16 -13.65
C THR A 133 5.30 5.39 -14.62
N ARG A 134 4.16 4.88 -14.13
CA ARG A 134 3.18 4.06 -14.87
C ARG A 134 3.72 2.74 -15.42
N VAL A 135 4.92 2.36 -14.99
CA VAL A 135 5.58 1.07 -15.23
C VAL A 135 6.33 0.67 -13.95
N PRO A 136 6.73 -0.61 -13.78
CA PRO A 136 7.60 -1.00 -12.67
C PRO A 136 8.86 -0.12 -12.63
N SER A 137 9.14 0.44 -11.45
CA SER A 137 10.16 1.48 -11.30
C SER A 137 11.60 0.95 -11.34
N GLY A 138 11.78 -0.36 -11.15
CA GLY A 138 13.08 -0.98 -10.89
C GLY A 138 13.63 -0.73 -9.48
N VAL A 139 12.96 0.10 -8.67
CA VAL A 139 13.33 0.32 -7.26
C VAL A 139 12.82 -0.85 -6.43
N ALA A 140 13.72 -1.75 -6.06
CA ALA A 140 13.40 -2.92 -5.24
C ALA A 140 13.52 -2.61 -3.74
N VAL A 141 12.54 -3.07 -2.97
CA VAL A 141 12.50 -3.00 -1.50
C VAL A 141 12.38 -4.42 -0.96
N LYS A 142 13.36 -4.82 -0.15
CA LYS A 142 13.34 -6.12 0.52
C LYS A 142 12.67 -5.99 1.89
N GLY A 143 11.69 -6.85 2.16
CA GLY A 143 11.14 -7.02 3.50
C GLY A 143 12.18 -7.53 4.51
N GLY A 144 11.87 -7.42 5.80
CA GLY A 144 12.65 -8.02 6.89
C GLY A 144 12.59 -7.20 8.17
N SER A 145 13.03 -5.94 8.10
CA SER A 145 12.93 -4.99 9.22
C SER A 145 11.47 -4.64 9.52
N ASP A 146 11.21 -3.97 10.65
CA ASP A 146 9.85 -3.50 10.96
C ASP A 146 9.43 -2.36 10.03
N THR A 147 10.36 -1.46 9.70
CA THR A 147 10.15 -0.37 8.75
C THR A 147 11.33 -0.24 7.79
N VAL A 148 11.05 0.08 6.53
CA VAL A 148 12.01 0.51 5.51
C VAL A 148 11.51 1.82 4.94
N THR A 149 12.37 2.85 4.94
CA THR A 149 12.02 4.16 4.38
C THR A 149 12.63 4.33 2.99
N VAL A 150 11.81 4.76 2.04
CA VAL A 150 12.22 5.16 0.69
C VAL A 150 11.93 6.64 0.52
N ASN A 151 12.95 7.42 0.17
CA ASN A 151 12.80 8.84 -0.14
C ASN A 151 12.76 9.02 -1.65
N VAL A 152 11.80 9.81 -2.13
CA VAL A 152 11.68 10.24 -3.52
C VAL A 152 11.40 11.73 -3.58
N SER A 153 11.74 12.38 -4.68
CA SER A 153 11.40 13.79 -4.93
C SER A 153 10.45 13.91 -6.12
N LEU A 154 9.48 14.82 -6.03
CA LEU A 154 8.55 15.16 -7.10
C LEU A 154 9.06 16.40 -7.84
N LYS A 155 9.04 16.34 -9.18
CA LYS A 155 9.58 17.37 -10.08
C LYS A 155 8.64 17.65 -11.25
#